data_AF-A0A8H3TWW7-F1
#
_entry.id   AF-A0A8H3TWW7-F1
#
_cell.length_a   1.000
_cell.length_b   1.000
_cell.length_c   1.000
_cell.angle_alpha   90.00
_cell.angle_beta   90.00
_cell.angle_gamma   90.00
#
_symmetry.space_group_name_H-M   'P 1'
#
loop_
_entity.id
_entity.type
_entity.pdbx_description
1 polymer ?
#
loop_
_entity_poly.entity_id
_entity_poly.type
_entity_poly.pdbx_seq_one_letter_code
_entity_poly.pdbx_strand_id
1 'polypeptide(L)'
;MATSASSSSPLLANQGNNSGLAISLHPLPILSISEHYTRDFSAKGSTCKVIGGLLGTQSGREVSITNSFELALKITANTSDVDMEEERKENAYDLDKDFLETRREQFKQVFPTLDLIGWYSIGPEPTRADIHIQHEFASVIETPIFLQLSPSESETSPSRTNGEIPVRIFQSALGANDDLVDETSNANGIKFVELKYAVETGEAERIAVDGAAKAGGEEDGSGGSARKWSSQACLQCAQLRRRRPVVTSLTTQRNAVAMLYERMQILLKYIAGVINSTAQPDHSILRQVSAIVSTLPVMTESGFREEFLTEYSDVQLTSYLANMTKTLATLNDLTDRFNAVHHKEANPNGRGGNMDFSNFMGSMGINPVQERKHRR
;
A
#
# COMPACT_ATOMS: atom_id res chain seq x y z
N MET A 1 -23.50 -14.39 39.40
CA MET A 1 -23.60 -13.18 38.55
C MET A 1 -22.38 -12.33 38.83
N ALA A 2 -21.32 -12.51 38.05
CA ALA A 2 -20.13 -11.65 38.10
C ALA A 2 -20.17 -10.79 36.84
N THR A 3 -20.42 -9.49 37.01
CA THR A 3 -20.36 -8.48 35.95
C THR A 3 -18.89 -8.25 35.60
N SER A 4 -18.47 -8.68 34.43
CA SER A 4 -17.17 -8.35 33.85
C SER A 4 -17.13 -6.86 33.54
N ALA A 5 -16.43 -6.09 34.39
CA ALA A 5 -16.11 -4.71 34.11
C ALA A 5 -15.18 -4.66 32.89
N SER A 6 -15.68 -4.14 31.77
CA SER A 6 -14.86 -3.76 30.63
C SER A 6 -13.93 -2.64 31.07
N SER A 7 -12.63 -2.90 31.14
CA SER A 7 -11.59 -1.90 31.38
C SER A 7 -11.52 -0.93 30.19
N SER A 8 -12.39 0.08 30.17
CA SER A 8 -12.32 1.16 29.19
C SER A 8 -11.20 2.11 29.58
N SER A 9 -10.14 2.19 28.78
CA SER A 9 -9.04 3.13 29.01
C SER A 9 -9.58 4.57 29.05
N PRO A 10 -9.21 5.38 30.06
CA PRO A 10 -9.85 6.69 30.34
C PRO A 10 -9.64 7.74 29.24
N LEU A 11 -8.73 7.48 28.30
CA LEU A 11 -8.37 8.37 27.20
C LEU A 11 -9.10 8.05 25.88
N LEU A 12 -9.77 6.90 25.80
CA LEU A 12 -10.55 6.47 24.65
C LEU A 12 -12.02 6.87 24.85
N ALA A 13 -12.58 7.63 23.91
CA ALA A 13 -14.01 7.88 23.89
C ALA A 13 -14.74 6.65 23.34
N ASN A 14 -15.68 6.11 24.12
CA ASN A 14 -16.51 4.96 23.71
C ASN A 14 -17.62 5.34 22.72
N GLN A 15 -17.58 6.55 22.15
CA GLN A 15 -18.54 6.99 21.13
C GLN A 15 -18.05 6.52 19.76
N GLY A 16 -18.81 5.61 19.15
CA GLY A 16 -18.48 5.07 17.83
C GLY A 16 -18.43 6.15 16.75
N ASN A 17 -17.45 6.02 15.85
CA ASN A 17 -17.38 6.51 14.46
C ASN A 17 -18.41 7.61 14.05
N ASN A 18 -18.31 8.82 14.59
CA ASN A 18 -19.19 9.94 14.23
C ASN A 18 -18.58 10.93 13.21
N SER A 19 -17.32 10.76 12.82
CA SER A 19 -16.62 11.76 11.98
C SER A 19 -16.98 11.69 10.50
N GLY A 20 -17.45 10.53 10.01
CA GLY A 20 -17.73 10.33 8.58
C GLY A 20 -16.50 10.49 7.67
N LEU A 21 -15.30 10.45 8.24
CA LEU A 21 -14.03 10.46 7.51
C LEU A 21 -13.76 9.07 6.95
N ALA A 22 -13.47 9.01 5.65
CA ALA A 22 -12.98 7.81 5.00
C ALA A 22 -11.45 7.88 4.97
N ILE A 23 -10.78 6.95 5.66
CA ILE A 23 -9.32 6.90 5.71
C ILE A 23 -8.83 5.74 4.87
N SER A 24 -7.95 6.06 3.93
CA SER A 24 -7.26 5.11 3.06
C SER A 24 -5.79 5.09 3.43
N LEU A 25 -5.31 3.96 3.94
CA LEU A 25 -3.94 3.77 4.40
C LEU A 25 -3.15 2.98 3.36
N HIS A 26 -2.08 3.56 2.84
CA HIS A 26 -1.13 2.84 2.00
C HIS A 26 -0.20 1.96 2.84
N PRO A 27 0.29 0.81 2.32
CA PRO A 27 1.21 -0.06 3.05
C PRO A 27 2.60 0.53 3.24
N LEU A 28 3.06 1.47 2.40
CA LEU A 28 4.37 2.10 2.57
C LEU A 28 4.56 2.74 3.97
N PRO A 29 3.65 3.61 4.48
CA PRO A 29 3.70 4.11 5.86
C PRO A 29 3.86 3.01 6.91
N ILE A 30 3.14 1.89 6.78
CA ILE A 30 3.20 0.78 7.75
C ILE A 30 4.61 0.17 7.78
N LEU A 31 5.20 -0.03 6.60
CA LEU A 31 6.56 -0.56 6.45
C LEU A 31 7.60 0.43 7.00
N SER A 32 7.47 1.72 6.69
CA SER A 32 8.35 2.78 7.18
C SER A 32 8.31 2.92 8.71
N ILE A 33 7.13 2.86 9.31
CA ILE A 33 6.98 2.94 10.78
C ILE A 33 7.59 1.70 11.44
N SER A 34 7.37 0.51 10.87
CA SER A 34 7.92 -0.75 11.38
C SER A 34 9.46 -0.80 11.28
N GLU A 35 10.01 -0.26 10.19
CA GLU A 35 11.44 -0.12 9.97
C GLU A 35 12.06 0.88 10.95
N HIS A 36 11.44 2.04 11.14
CA HIS A 36 11.86 3.05 12.12
C HIS A 36 11.89 2.46 13.54
N TYR A 37 10.85 1.72 13.92
CA TYR A 37 10.80 1.03 15.21
C TYR A 37 11.96 0.06 15.40
N THR A 38 12.19 -0.80 14.40
CA THR A 38 13.17 -1.89 14.50
C THR A 38 14.60 -1.34 14.52
N ARG A 39 14.86 -0.27 13.76
CA ARG A 39 16.14 0.45 13.78
C ARG A 39 16.43 1.03 15.17
N ASP A 40 15.47 1.74 15.75
CA ASP A 40 15.64 2.39 17.05
C ASP A 40 15.72 1.37 18.19
N PHE A 41 14.93 0.31 18.12
CA PHE A 41 14.97 -0.80 19.06
C PHE A 41 16.35 -1.49 19.05
N SER A 42 16.92 -1.72 17.86
CA SER A 42 18.26 -2.31 17.70
C SER A 42 19.38 -1.40 18.21
N ALA A 43 19.28 -0.09 17.96
CA ALA A 43 20.31 0.86 18.37
C ALA A 43 20.33 1.14 19.88
N LYS A 44 19.15 1.26 20.51
CA LYS A 44 19.02 1.68 21.93
C LYS A 44 18.85 0.52 22.90
N GLY A 45 18.61 -0.70 22.41
CA GLY A 45 18.44 -1.92 23.23
C GLY A 45 17.24 -1.89 24.19
N SER A 46 16.35 -0.92 24.07
CA SER A 46 15.16 -0.71 24.90
C SER A 46 14.03 -0.05 24.11
N THR A 47 12.79 -0.15 24.59
CA THR A 47 11.62 0.46 23.95
C THR A 47 11.69 1.98 24.07
N CYS A 48 12.06 2.65 22.99
CA CYS A 48 12.04 4.11 22.89
C CYS A 48 10.71 4.56 22.28
N LYS A 49 10.19 5.71 22.73
CA LYS A 49 9.02 6.33 22.10
C LYS A 49 9.43 6.88 20.74
N VAL A 50 8.90 6.28 19.69
CA VAL A 50 9.17 6.65 18.30
C VAL A 50 8.01 7.51 17.80
N ILE A 51 8.32 8.62 17.16
CA ILE A 51 7.34 9.56 16.61
C ILE A 51 7.76 9.97 15.19
N GLY A 52 6.76 10.22 14.35
CA GLY A 52 6.99 10.79 13.04
C GLY A 52 5.74 11.40 12.43
N GLY A 53 5.93 12.11 11.32
CA GLY A 53 4.85 12.76 10.58
C GLY A 53 4.24 11.83 9.53
N LEU A 54 2.94 11.97 9.32
CA LEU A 54 2.18 11.30 8.26
C LEU A 54 1.87 12.29 7.14
N LEU A 55 2.22 11.89 5.92
CA LEU A 55 2.00 12.66 4.70
C LEU A 55 0.96 11.97 3.83
N GLY A 56 0.14 12.77 3.17
CA GLY A 56 -0.85 12.22 2.25
C GLY A 56 -1.64 13.30 1.54
N THR A 57 -2.80 12.91 1.02
CA THR A 57 -3.74 13.82 0.35
C THR A 57 -5.07 13.84 1.09
N GLN A 58 -5.74 14.99 1.09
CA GLN A 58 -7.08 15.14 1.63
C GLN A 58 -8.01 15.69 0.55
N SER A 59 -8.99 14.87 0.16
CA SER A 59 -10.04 15.24 -0.80
C SER A 59 -11.38 15.32 -0.06
N GLY A 60 -11.67 16.48 0.52
CA GLY A 60 -12.87 16.67 1.34
C GLY A 60 -12.84 15.82 2.61
N ARG A 61 -13.69 14.78 2.67
CA ARG A 61 -13.77 13.83 3.81
C ARG A 61 -13.01 12.53 3.58
N GLU A 62 -12.34 12.41 2.44
CA GLU A 62 -11.48 11.28 2.13
C GLU A 62 -10.02 11.66 2.38
N VAL A 63 -9.34 10.87 3.20
CA VAL A 63 -7.97 11.10 3.63
C VAL A 63 -7.15 9.90 3.22
N SER A 64 -6.21 10.10 2.28
CA SER A 64 -5.29 9.05 1.85
C SER A 64 -3.90 9.29 2.45
N ILE A 65 -3.44 8.36 3.30
CA ILE A 65 -2.13 8.39 3.95
C ILE A 65 -1.16 7.60 3.08
N THR A 66 -0.27 8.31 2.38
CA THR A 66 0.61 7.71 1.35
C THR A 66 2.06 7.54 1.81
N ASN A 67 2.56 8.42 2.68
CA ASN A 67 3.96 8.43 3.08
C ASN A 67 4.12 8.85 4.55
N SER A 68 5.30 8.63 5.11
CA SER A 68 5.63 9.01 6.49
C SER A 68 7.10 9.39 6.60
N PHE A 69 7.45 10.19 7.61
CA PHE A 69 8.83 10.54 7.91
C PHE A 69 9.08 10.56 9.41
N GLU A 70 10.32 10.36 9.82
CA GLU A 70 10.74 10.36 11.23
C GLU A 70 10.86 11.77 11.80
N LEU A 71 10.51 11.92 13.08
CA LEU A 71 10.68 13.15 13.83
C LEU A 71 11.57 12.91 15.04
N ALA A 72 12.47 13.86 15.30
CA ALA A 72 13.29 13.84 16.50
C ALA A 72 12.49 14.43 17.67
N LEU A 73 12.45 13.71 18.78
CA LEU A 73 11.90 14.21 20.04
C LEU A 73 13.02 14.84 20.87
N LYS A 74 12.78 16.06 21.35
CA LYS A 74 13.64 16.66 22.36
C LYS A 74 13.21 16.11 23.71
N ILE A 75 14.10 15.34 24.34
CA ILE A 75 13.89 14.87 25.71
C ILE A 75 14.31 16.02 26.62
N THR A 76 13.35 16.67 27.27
CA THR A 76 13.61 17.74 28.24
C THR A 76 14.04 17.14 29.57
N ALA A 77 15.19 16.44 29.55
CA ALA A 77 15.91 16.05 30.74
C ALA A 77 17.08 17.03 30.92
N ASN A 78 17.14 17.69 32.08
CA ASN A 78 18.21 18.54 32.62
C ASN A 78 17.94 20.05 32.55
N THR A 79 17.28 20.58 33.58
CA THR A 79 17.80 21.75 34.29
C THR A 79 17.53 21.54 35.78
N SER A 80 18.61 21.59 36.55
CA SER A 80 18.68 21.45 37.99
C SER A 80 17.94 22.59 38.70
N ASP A 81 16.67 22.43 39.02
CA ASP A 81 15.97 23.25 40.01
C ASP A 81 14.94 22.37 40.75
N VAL A 82 15.04 22.38 42.08
CA VAL A 82 14.65 21.30 43.01
C VAL A 82 13.15 21.30 43.39
N ASP A 83 12.32 22.17 42.81
CA ASP A 83 10.92 22.27 43.20
C ASP A 83 10.01 22.01 41.99
N MET A 84 9.09 21.03 42.09
CA MET A 84 8.11 20.54 41.10
C MET A 84 8.51 19.28 40.31
N GLU A 85 8.47 18.11 40.98
CA GLU A 85 8.76 16.79 40.39
C GLU A 85 7.54 15.99 39.89
N GLU A 86 6.31 16.33 40.29
CA GLU A 86 5.12 15.49 39.98
C GLU A 86 4.44 15.84 38.64
N GLU A 87 4.35 17.12 38.26
CA GLU A 87 3.76 17.53 36.95
C GLU A 87 4.74 17.35 35.77
N ARG A 88 6.06 17.31 36.03
CA ARG A 88 7.10 17.29 34.97
C ARG A 88 7.36 15.92 34.33
N LYS A 89 6.94 14.82 34.95
CA LYS A 89 7.07 13.47 34.35
C LYS A 89 6.03 13.21 33.25
N GLU A 90 4.98 14.03 33.20
CA GLU A 90 3.84 13.85 32.29
C GLU A 90 4.09 14.50 30.91
N ASN A 91 4.90 15.58 30.86
CA ASN A 91 5.31 16.30 29.65
C ASN A 91 6.76 15.96 29.24
N ALA A 92 7.09 14.67 29.15
CA ALA A 92 8.47 14.21 28.99
C ALA A 92 9.05 14.40 27.57
N TYR A 93 8.23 14.76 26.58
CA TYR A 93 8.63 14.83 25.17
C TYR A 93 8.07 16.09 24.52
N ASP A 94 8.95 16.98 24.07
CA ASP A 94 8.59 18.18 23.31
C ASP A 94 8.94 17.99 21.83
N LEU A 95 8.02 18.39 20.94
CA LEU A 95 8.22 18.35 19.51
C LEU A 95 9.14 19.48 19.04
N ASP A 96 10.17 19.13 18.28
CA ASP A 96 11.01 20.12 17.62
C ASP A 96 10.28 20.76 16.42
N LYS A 97 9.60 21.89 16.67
CA LYS A 97 8.81 22.60 15.66
C LYS A 97 9.66 23.05 14.48
N ASP A 98 10.88 23.54 14.72
CA ASP A 98 11.78 24.00 13.64
C ASP A 98 12.18 22.85 12.73
N PHE A 99 12.45 21.68 13.31
CA PHE A 99 12.76 20.46 12.54
C PHE A 99 11.54 19.97 11.76
N LEU A 100 10.35 19.99 12.38
CA LEU A 100 9.10 19.64 11.70
C LEU A 100 8.85 20.53 10.49
N GLU A 101 8.99 21.85 10.64
CA GLU A 101 8.79 22.80 9.53
C GLU A 101 9.81 22.61 8.42
N THR A 102 11.09 22.44 8.78
CA THR A 102 12.16 22.17 7.82
C THR A 102 11.89 20.88 7.03
N ARG A 103 11.49 19.81 7.72
CA ARG A 103 11.15 18.53 7.06
C ARG A 103 9.91 18.66 6.19
N ARG A 104 8.87 19.34 6.68
CA ARG A 104 7.64 19.62 5.91
C ARG A 104 7.99 20.33 4.60
N GLU A 105 8.84 21.35 4.63
CA GLU A 105 9.22 22.10 3.43
C GLU A 105 10.05 21.26 2.45
N GLN A 106 11.00 20.46 2.94
CA GLN A 106 11.77 19.52 2.10
C GLN A 106 10.86 18.53 1.37
N PHE A 107 9.90 17.94 2.07
CA PHE A 107 8.95 17.00 1.46
C PHE A 107 8.01 17.70 0.48
N LYS A 108 7.63 18.96 0.74
CA LYS A 108 6.80 19.73 -0.20
C LYS A 108 7.53 20.04 -1.51
N GLN A 109 8.86 20.20 -1.48
CA GLN A 109 9.66 20.40 -2.70
C GLN A 109 9.66 19.17 -3.61
N VAL A 110 9.70 17.95 -3.04
CA VAL A 110 9.72 16.71 -3.82
C VAL A 110 8.33 16.14 -4.12
N PHE A 111 7.36 16.36 -3.22
CA PHE A 111 5.98 15.91 -3.35
C PHE A 111 5.00 17.07 -3.08
N PRO A 112 4.78 17.96 -4.07
CA PRO A 112 3.92 19.14 -3.90
C PRO A 112 2.45 18.82 -3.63
N THR A 113 1.99 17.63 -4.00
CA THR A 113 0.61 17.18 -3.79
C THR A 113 0.37 16.65 -2.38
N LEU A 114 1.42 16.30 -1.65
CA LEU A 114 1.30 15.75 -0.31
C LEU A 114 1.34 16.86 0.72
N ASP A 115 0.49 16.73 1.73
CA ASP A 115 0.42 17.60 2.90
C ASP A 115 0.59 16.79 4.17
N LEU A 116 0.95 17.48 5.25
CA LEU A 116 1.05 16.89 6.58
C LEU A 116 -0.35 16.71 7.16
N ILE A 117 -0.78 15.46 7.30
CA ILE A 117 -2.14 15.09 7.74
C ILE A 117 -2.16 14.76 9.23
N GLY A 118 -1.04 14.26 9.76
CA GLY A 118 -1.03 13.75 11.11
C GLY A 118 0.34 13.25 11.53
N TRP A 119 0.34 12.38 12.53
CA TRP A 119 1.54 11.82 13.12
C TRP A 119 1.30 10.38 13.57
N TYR A 120 2.39 9.65 13.77
CA TYR A 120 2.33 8.28 14.26
C TYR A 120 3.15 8.11 15.54
N SER A 121 2.75 7.11 16.33
CA SER A 121 3.55 6.60 17.42
C SER A 121 3.38 5.09 17.58
N ILE A 122 4.14 4.52 18.51
CA ILE A 122 4.24 3.10 18.74
C ILE A 122 3.88 2.81 20.18
N GLY A 123 2.90 1.94 20.37
CA GLY A 123 2.44 1.56 21.71
C GLY A 123 1.18 0.71 21.69
N PRO A 124 0.85 0.07 22.83
CA PRO A 124 -0.34 -0.76 22.95
C PRO A 124 -1.62 0.04 23.14
N GLU A 125 -1.57 1.25 23.72
CA GLU A 125 -2.70 2.16 23.94
C GLU A 125 -2.25 3.62 23.95
N PRO A 126 -3.12 4.60 23.63
CA PRO A 126 -2.78 6.01 23.73
C PRO A 126 -2.44 6.41 25.18
N THR A 127 -1.36 7.15 25.34
CA THR A 127 -0.83 7.63 26.63
C THR A 127 -1.09 9.12 26.82
N ARG A 128 -0.96 9.65 28.05
CA ARG A 128 -1.09 11.11 28.30
C ARG A 128 -0.06 11.94 27.54
N ALA A 129 1.15 11.42 27.35
CA ALA A 129 2.16 12.06 26.51
C ALA A 129 1.68 12.19 25.04
N ASP A 130 0.86 11.26 24.52
CA ASP A 130 0.30 11.37 23.17
C ASP A 130 -0.72 12.51 23.05
N ILE A 131 -1.41 12.87 24.14
CA ILE A 131 -2.33 14.01 24.17
C ILE A 131 -1.56 15.32 24.07
N HIS A 132 -0.43 15.44 24.77
CA HIS A 132 0.45 16.60 24.67
C HIS A 132 0.95 16.79 23.22
N ILE A 133 1.50 15.72 22.62
CA ILE A 133 1.98 15.74 21.24
C ILE A 133 0.84 16.06 20.25
N GLN A 134 -0.34 15.46 20.44
CA GLN A 134 -1.52 15.75 19.63
C GLN A 134 -1.88 17.26 19.67
N HIS A 135 -1.79 17.89 20.83
CA HIS A 135 -2.02 19.33 20.98
C HIS A 135 -0.93 20.16 20.27
N GLU A 136 0.34 19.74 20.34
CA GLU A 136 1.42 20.39 19.59
C GLU A 136 1.19 20.30 18.08
N PHE A 137 0.78 19.15 17.55
CA PHE A 137 0.39 19.01 16.15
C PHE A 137 -0.86 19.82 15.79
N ALA A 138 -1.81 19.97 16.71
CA ALA A 138 -3.01 20.78 16.50
C ALA A 138 -2.70 22.28 16.35
N SER A 139 -1.53 22.73 16.83
CA SER A 139 -1.04 24.09 16.56
C SER A 139 -0.53 24.28 15.13
N VAL A 140 -0.22 23.19 14.41
CA VAL A 140 0.34 23.20 13.06
C VAL A 140 -0.70 22.79 12.01
N ILE A 141 -1.60 21.86 12.35
CA ILE A 141 -2.62 21.28 11.47
C ILE A 141 -3.97 21.40 12.17
N GLU A 142 -5.03 21.75 11.44
CA GLU A 142 -6.37 21.94 12.02
C GLU A 142 -6.93 20.64 12.63
N THR A 143 -6.77 19.51 11.94
CA THR A 143 -7.29 18.21 12.39
C THR A 143 -6.24 17.10 12.22
N PRO A 144 -5.25 17.01 13.13
CA PRO A 144 -4.20 16.00 13.02
C PRO A 144 -4.75 14.61 13.34
N ILE A 145 -4.49 13.66 12.45
CA ILE A 145 -4.78 12.24 12.66
C ILE A 145 -3.64 11.58 13.42
N PHE A 146 -3.97 10.72 14.39
CA PHE A 146 -3.00 9.96 15.17
C PHE A 146 -3.02 8.49 14.78
N LEU A 147 -1.93 7.97 14.25
CA LEU A 147 -1.78 6.54 13.94
C LEU A 147 -0.92 5.85 15.01
N GLN A 148 -1.43 4.76 15.58
CA GLN A 148 -0.70 3.96 16.54
C GLN A 148 -0.43 2.55 16.02
N LEU A 149 0.84 2.17 15.96
CA LEU A 149 1.27 0.80 15.67
C LEU A 149 1.58 0.05 16.98
N SER A 150 0.99 -1.13 17.17
CA SER A 150 1.23 -1.96 18.35
C SER A 150 2.07 -3.19 17.99
N PRO A 151 3.38 -3.21 18.28
CA PRO A 151 4.25 -4.33 17.90
C PRO A 151 4.05 -5.57 18.78
N SER A 152 3.54 -5.41 20.00
CA SER A 152 3.19 -6.51 20.89
C SER A 152 1.71 -6.87 20.74
N GLU A 153 1.42 -8.18 20.67
CA GLU A 153 0.08 -8.71 20.89
C GLU A 153 -0.31 -8.43 22.35
N SER A 154 -1.00 -7.32 22.60
CA SER A 154 -1.62 -7.12 23.90
C SER A 154 -2.84 -8.03 24.00
N GLU A 155 -2.77 -9.00 24.92
CA GLU A 155 -3.85 -9.95 25.28
C GLU A 155 -5.16 -9.29 25.74
N THR A 156 -5.19 -7.96 25.86
CA THR A 156 -6.28 -7.17 26.44
C THR A 156 -7.35 -6.67 25.46
N SER A 157 -7.23 -6.95 24.16
CA SER A 157 -8.30 -6.62 23.19
C SER A 157 -9.07 -7.89 22.80
N PRO A 158 -10.34 -8.06 23.22
CA PRO A 158 -11.14 -9.28 23.00
C PRO A 158 -11.59 -9.50 21.54
N SER A 159 -10.96 -8.85 20.56
CA SER A 159 -11.41 -8.87 19.15
C SER A 159 -10.29 -8.88 18.11
N ARG A 160 -9.04 -9.27 18.45
CA ARG A 160 -8.07 -9.56 17.39
C ARG A 160 -8.34 -10.94 16.82
N THR A 161 -9.25 -11.01 15.84
CA THR A 161 -9.32 -12.19 14.98
C THR A 161 -7.96 -12.32 14.28
N ASN A 162 -7.33 -13.50 14.36
CA ASN A 162 -6.08 -13.83 13.69
C ASN A 162 -6.05 -13.23 12.27
N GLY A 163 -5.25 -12.18 12.04
CA GLY A 163 -5.06 -11.57 10.72
C GLY A 163 -5.39 -10.07 10.57
N GLU A 164 -5.83 -9.36 11.61
CA GLU A 164 -5.94 -7.89 11.55
C GLU A 164 -4.58 -7.22 11.73
N ILE A 165 -4.30 -6.21 10.89
CA ILE A 165 -3.07 -5.44 10.93
C ILE A 165 -3.05 -4.66 12.26
N PRO A 166 -1.94 -4.66 13.03
CA PRO A 166 -1.88 -4.06 14.36
C PRO A 166 -1.70 -2.53 14.31
N VAL A 167 -2.56 -1.86 13.54
CA VAL A 167 -2.58 -0.41 13.35
C VAL A 167 -3.96 0.09 13.76
N ARG A 168 -3.98 1.15 14.58
CA ARG A 168 -5.21 1.86 14.92
C ARG A 168 -5.03 3.33 14.58
N ILE A 169 -6.11 3.95 14.11
CA ILE A 169 -6.12 5.35 13.76
C ILE A 169 -7.10 6.07 14.68
N PHE A 170 -6.70 7.20 15.22
CA PHE A 170 -7.44 7.98 16.16
C PHE A 170 -7.61 9.41 15.68
N GLN A 171 -8.73 10.01 16.04
CA GLN A 171 -8.99 11.43 15.91
C GLN A 171 -9.20 12.03 17.30
N SER A 172 -8.71 13.26 17.48
CA SER A 172 -8.99 14.05 18.66
C SER A 172 -10.44 14.55 18.63
N ALA A 173 -11.21 14.22 19.67
CA ALA A 173 -12.51 14.79 19.93
C ALA A 173 -12.45 15.58 21.25
N LEU A 174 -13.00 16.80 21.25
CA LEU A 174 -13.15 17.57 22.47
C LEU A 174 -14.29 16.95 23.28
N GLY A 175 -13.99 16.45 24.47
CA GLY A 175 -14.98 15.90 25.38
C GLY A 175 -15.85 17.03 25.94
N ALA A 176 -17.05 17.19 25.40
CA ALA A 176 -18.04 18.18 25.84
C ALA A 176 -18.74 17.82 27.17
N ASN A 177 -18.06 17.13 28.09
CA ASN A 177 -18.64 16.77 29.39
C ASN A 177 -18.25 17.83 30.43
N ASP A 178 -19.02 18.91 30.50
CA ASP A 178 -18.92 20.02 31.46
C ASP A 178 -19.62 19.72 32.81
N ASP A 179 -19.99 18.47 33.09
CA ASP A 179 -20.89 18.16 34.22
C ASP A 179 -20.33 17.27 35.34
N LEU A 180 -19.05 16.86 35.31
CA LEU A 180 -18.42 16.21 36.45
C LEU A 180 -16.95 16.64 36.54
N VAL A 181 -16.71 17.64 37.41
CA VAL A 181 -15.39 18.05 37.87
C VAL A 181 -14.78 16.89 38.67
N ASP A 182 -14.08 16.00 37.98
CA ASP A 182 -13.06 15.15 38.62
C ASP A 182 -11.76 15.96 38.54
N GLU A 183 -11.32 16.53 39.66
CA GLU A 183 -10.20 17.48 39.80
C GLU A 183 -8.81 16.90 39.41
N THR A 184 -8.78 15.73 38.77
CA THR A 184 -7.58 15.06 38.22
C THR A 184 -7.67 14.82 36.71
N SER A 185 -8.66 15.41 36.03
CA SER A 185 -8.91 15.21 34.60
C SER A 185 -8.34 16.34 33.73
N ASN A 186 -7.28 16.00 32.98
CA ASN A 186 -6.70 16.64 31.79
C ASN A 186 -7.16 18.09 31.49
N ALA A 187 -6.24 19.05 31.60
CA ALA A 187 -6.43 20.48 31.30
C ALA A 187 -7.01 20.83 29.91
N ASN A 188 -7.11 19.89 28.97
CA ASN A 188 -7.59 20.12 27.60
C ASN A 188 -8.83 19.32 27.18
N GLY A 189 -9.39 18.42 28.00
CA GLY A 189 -10.62 17.67 27.66
C GLY A 189 -10.57 16.80 26.39
N ILE A 190 -9.40 16.64 25.74
CA ILE A 190 -9.22 15.86 24.51
C ILE A 190 -9.34 14.37 24.82
N LYS A 191 -10.18 13.67 24.04
CA LYS A 191 -10.31 12.21 24.03
C LYS A 191 -10.05 11.69 22.63
N PHE A 192 -9.45 10.51 22.52
CA PHE A 192 -9.24 9.86 21.23
C PHE A 192 -10.45 9.02 20.84
N VAL A 193 -10.93 9.21 19.62
CA VAL A 193 -11.96 8.39 18.98
C VAL A 193 -11.29 7.54 17.92
N GLU A 194 -11.48 6.21 17.99
CA GLU A 194 -10.95 5.29 17.00
C GLU A 194 -11.71 5.43 15.67
N LEU A 195 -10.96 5.45 14.57
CA LEU A 195 -11.47 5.54 13.20
C LEU A 195 -11.19 4.25 12.44
N LYS A 196 -12.18 3.84 11.66
CA LYS A 196 -12.03 2.76 10.67
C LYS A 196 -11.20 3.24 9.48
N TYR A 197 -10.37 2.35 8.94
CA TYR A 197 -9.56 2.61 7.76
C TYR A 197 -9.69 1.46 6.76
N ALA A 198 -9.45 1.77 5.48
CA ALA A 198 -9.26 0.80 4.42
C ALA A 198 -7.79 0.80 4.01
N VAL A 199 -7.23 -0.35 3.66
CA VAL A 199 -5.89 -0.42 3.07
C VAL A 199 -6.03 -0.27 1.57
N GLU A 200 -5.51 0.83 1.04
CA GLU A 200 -5.45 1.07 -0.41
C GLU A 200 -4.04 0.79 -0.92
N THR A 201 -3.97 0.18 -2.10
CA THR A 201 -2.68 -0.11 -2.74
C THR A 201 -2.75 0.34 -4.19
N GLY A 202 -1.81 1.17 -4.61
CA GLY A 202 -1.61 1.43 -6.03
C GLY A 202 -1.10 0.18 -6.75
N GLU A 203 -1.22 0.10 -8.07
CA GLU A 203 -0.81 -1.10 -8.82
C GLU A 203 0.70 -1.41 -8.65
N ALA A 204 1.54 -0.38 -8.70
CA ALA A 204 2.97 -0.53 -8.47
C ALA A 204 3.29 -0.98 -7.03
N GLU A 205 2.57 -0.43 -6.05
CA GLU A 205 2.72 -0.77 -4.64
C GLU A 205 2.26 -2.20 -4.35
N ARG A 206 1.12 -2.62 -4.93
CA ARG A 206 0.60 -3.99 -4.88
C ARG A 206 1.62 -4.99 -5.38
N ILE A 207 2.25 -4.72 -6.53
CA ILE A 207 3.29 -5.58 -7.09
C ILE A 207 4.52 -5.63 -6.18
N ALA A 208 4.93 -4.49 -5.63
CA ALA A 208 6.08 -4.43 -4.72
C ALA A 208 5.84 -5.20 -3.41
N VAL A 209 4.66 -5.03 -2.81
CA VAL A 209 4.25 -5.71 -1.58
C VAL A 209 4.08 -7.21 -1.81
N ASP A 210 3.43 -7.63 -2.90
CA ASP A 210 3.32 -9.05 -3.26
C ASP A 210 4.70 -9.70 -3.49
N GLY A 211 5.61 -8.95 -4.15
CA GLY A 211 6.99 -9.37 -4.34
C GLY A 211 7.76 -9.52 -3.03
N ALA A 212 7.65 -8.54 -2.11
CA ALA A 212 8.30 -8.59 -0.81
C ALA A 212 7.74 -9.71 0.08
N ALA A 213 6.42 -9.91 0.08
CA ALA A 213 5.76 -10.97 0.85
C ALA A 213 6.16 -12.38 0.37
N LYS A 214 6.31 -12.58 -0.94
CA LYS A 214 6.72 -13.87 -1.52
C LYS A 214 8.22 -14.13 -1.46
N ALA A 215 9.05 -13.08 -1.50
CA ALA A 215 10.51 -13.23 -1.43
C ALA A 215 10.99 -13.87 -0.11
N GLY A 216 10.20 -13.79 0.96
CA GLY A 216 10.47 -14.49 2.22
C GLY A 216 9.93 -15.92 2.31
N GLY A 217 9.13 -16.39 1.33
CA GLY A 217 8.32 -17.61 1.44
C GLY A 217 8.67 -18.77 0.51
N GLU A 218 9.59 -18.60 -0.45
CA GLU A 218 10.07 -19.70 -1.32
C GLU A 218 11.42 -20.24 -0.83
N GLU A 219 11.50 -20.67 0.44
CA GLU A 219 12.32 -21.82 0.82
C GLU A 219 11.49 -23.08 0.59
N ASP A 220 11.37 -23.47 -0.68
CA ASP A 220 10.80 -24.75 -1.05
C ASP A 220 11.65 -25.85 -0.40
N GLY A 221 10.98 -26.72 0.37
CA GLY A 221 11.59 -27.77 1.15
C GLY A 221 12.39 -28.76 0.30
N SER A 222 13.70 -28.53 0.20
CA SER A 222 14.69 -29.60 0.19
C SER A 222 15.96 -29.04 0.82
N GLY A 223 16.32 -29.56 1.99
CA GLY A 223 17.52 -29.16 2.71
C GLY A 223 18.76 -29.27 1.82
N GLY A 224 19.50 -28.18 1.68
CA GLY A 224 20.66 -28.21 0.78
C GLY A 224 21.34 -26.87 0.54
N SER A 225 21.93 -26.30 1.60
CA SER A 225 23.13 -25.45 1.52
C SER A 225 22.94 -24.10 0.82
N ALA A 226 23.01 -23.04 1.62
CA ALA A 226 23.47 -21.71 1.21
C ALA A 226 24.76 -21.84 0.36
N ARG A 227 24.61 -21.97 -0.95
CA ARG A 227 25.72 -21.95 -1.90
C ARG A 227 25.54 -20.74 -2.78
N LYS A 228 26.36 -19.74 -2.46
CA LYS A 228 27.07 -18.87 -3.38
C LYS A 228 26.26 -18.49 -4.61
N TRP A 229 25.69 -17.29 -4.53
CA TRP A 229 25.41 -16.42 -5.66
C TRP A 229 26.58 -16.45 -6.66
N SER A 230 26.53 -17.38 -7.61
CA SER A 230 27.42 -17.40 -8.76
C SER A 230 26.75 -16.56 -9.84
N SER A 231 27.51 -15.61 -10.38
CA SER A 231 27.11 -14.61 -11.36
C SER A 231 26.56 -15.16 -12.68
N GLN A 232 26.49 -16.49 -12.84
CA GLN A 232 26.01 -17.15 -14.06
C GLN A 232 24.59 -17.70 -13.93
N ALA A 233 24.11 -17.99 -12.71
CA ALA A 233 22.71 -18.35 -12.47
C ALA A 233 21.77 -17.14 -12.61
N CYS A 234 22.30 -15.92 -12.45
CA CYS A 234 21.52 -14.69 -12.59
C CYS A 234 21.05 -14.44 -14.04
N LEU A 235 21.74 -14.94 -15.08
CA LEU A 235 21.29 -14.73 -16.47
C LEU A 235 20.20 -15.73 -16.88
N GLN A 236 20.34 -17.01 -16.53
CA GLN A 236 19.31 -18.01 -16.84
C GLN A 236 18.03 -17.77 -16.02
N CYS A 237 18.16 -17.39 -14.74
CA CYS A 237 17.03 -17.02 -13.89
C CYS A 237 16.45 -15.63 -14.24
N ALA A 238 17.24 -14.68 -14.75
CA ALA A 238 16.71 -13.42 -15.30
C ALA A 238 15.94 -13.64 -16.61
N GLN A 239 16.36 -14.59 -17.45
CA GLN A 239 15.62 -14.97 -18.66
C GLN A 239 14.31 -15.68 -18.35
N LEU A 240 14.26 -16.50 -17.28
CA LEU A 240 13.01 -17.06 -16.78
C LEU A 240 12.12 -16.03 -16.06
N ARG A 241 12.69 -15.00 -15.41
CA ARG A 241 11.91 -13.88 -14.83
C ARG A 241 11.15 -13.05 -15.86
N ARG A 242 11.50 -13.10 -17.15
CA ARG A 242 10.70 -12.50 -18.24
C ARG A 242 9.39 -13.25 -18.56
N ARG A 243 9.19 -14.43 -17.96
CA ARG A 243 7.96 -15.24 -18.01
C ARG A 243 7.48 -15.37 -16.55
N ARG A 244 6.50 -14.66 -16.01
CA ARG A 244 5.15 -14.41 -16.54
C ARG A 244 4.47 -13.37 -15.61
N PRO A 245 4.29 -12.09 -16.01
CA PRO A 245 3.41 -11.17 -15.26
C PRO A 245 1.98 -11.73 -15.14
N VAL A 246 1.59 -12.62 -16.05
CA VAL A 246 0.34 -13.37 -16.00
C VAL A 246 0.27 -14.31 -14.80
N VAL A 247 1.36 -15.01 -14.42
CA VAL A 247 1.31 -15.94 -13.28
C VAL A 247 1.22 -15.19 -11.97
N THR A 248 1.96 -14.11 -11.79
CA THR A 248 1.84 -13.28 -10.58
C THR A 248 0.42 -12.71 -10.46
N SER A 249 -0.13 -12.18 -11.56
CA SER A 249 -1.51 -11.66 -11.61
C SER A 249 -2.58 -12.74 -11.34
N LEU A 250 -2.45 -13.93 -11.93
CA LEU A 250 -3.39 -15.03 -11.67
C LEU A 250 -3.27 -15.56 -10.25
N THR A 251 -2.07 -15.57 -9.67
CA THR A 251 -1.87 -15.98 -8.28
C THR A 251 -2.49 -14.96 -7.31
N THR A 252 -2.35 -13.66 -7.55
CA THR A 252 -3.01 -12.64 -6.71
C THR A 252 -4.54 -12.73 -6.81
N GLN A 253 -5.08 -12.91 -8.03
CA GLN A 253 -6.52 -13.16 -8.22
C GLN A 253 -6.98 -14.43 -7.50
N ARG A 254 -6.24 -15.54 -7.61
CA ARG A 254 -6.56 -16.78 -6.89
C ARG A 254 -6.58 -16.57 -5.38
N ASN A 255 -5.58 -15.87 -4.83
CA ASN A 255 -5.51 -15.61 -3.39
C ASN A 255 -6.69 -14.74 -2.93
N ALA A 256 -7.08 -13.73 -3.71
CA ALA A 256 -8.25 -12.91 -3.41
C ALA A 256 -9.55 -13.73 -3.41
N VAL A 257 -9.74 -14.63 -4.39
CA VAL A 257 -10.90 -15.54 -4.43
C VAL A 257 -10.89 -16.52 -3.26
N ALA A 258 -9.72 -17.05 -2.88
CA ALA A 258 -9.58 -17.95 -1.73
C ALA A 258 -9.95 -17.23 -0.41
N MET A 259 -9.47 -16.00 -0.20
CA MET A 259 -9.81 -15.20 0.97
C MET A 259 -11.31 -14.87 1.03
N LEU A 260 -11.94 -14.56 -0.10
CA LEU A 260 -13.38 -14.34 -0.17
C LEU A 260 -14.16 -15.62 0.16
N TYR A 261 -13.72 -16.76 -0.38
CA TYR A 261 -14.34 -18.05 -0.12
C TYR A 261 -14.29 -18.43 1.36
N GLU A 262 -13.15 -18.24 2.02
CA GLU A 262 -13.00 -18.47 3.46
C GLU A 262 -13.97 -17.61 4.27
N ARG A 263 -14.11 -16.31 3.94
CA ARG A 263 -15.09 -15.41 4.57
C ARG A 263 -16.53 -15.88 4.34
N MET A 264 -16.86 -16.32 3.12
CA MET A 264 -18.17 -16.86 2.79
C MET A 264 -18.48 -18.13 3.60
N GLN A 265 -17.50 -19.00 3.80
CA GLN A 265 -17.66 -20.18 4.65
C GLN A 265 -17.95 -19.83 6.11
N ILE A 266 -17.31 -18.79 6.66
CA ILE A 266 -17.58 -18.32 8.03
C ILE A 266 -19.04 -17.86 8.16
N LEU A 267 -19.53 -17.06 7.20
CA LEU A 267 -20.93 -16.61 7.18
C LEU A 267 -21.90 -17.79 7.07
N LEU A 268 -21.60 -18.78 6.21
CA LEU A 268 -22.44 -19.96 6.04
C LEU A 268 -22.47 -20.84 7.31
N LYS A 269 -21.33 -21.01 7.99
CA LYS A 269 -21.25 -21.69 9.29
C LYS A 269 -22.07 -20.96 10.35
N TYR A 270 -22.02 -19.63 10.39
CA TYR A 270 -22.81 -18.83 11.32
C TYR A 270 -24.32 -19.03 11.08
N ILE A 271 -24.79 -18.91 9.84
CA ILE A 271 -26.21 -19.10 9.49
C ILE A 271 -26.67 -20.52 9.82
N ALA A 272 -25.87 -21.54 9.49
CA ALA A 272 -26.18 -22.92 9.83
C ALA A 272 -26.25 -23.14 11.36
N GLY A 273 -25.39 -22.48 12.13
CA GLY A 273 -25.43 -22.52 13.59
C GLY A 273 -26.67 -21.85 14.18
N VAL A 274 -27.12 -20.74 13.59
CA VAL A 274 -28.38 -20.08 13.97
C VAL A 274 -29.59 -20.98 13.67
N ILE A 275 -29.63 -21.63 12.50
CA ILE A 275 -30.71 -22.56 12.13
C ILE A 275 -30.75 -23.76 13.08
N ASN A 276 -29.59 -24.33 13.41
CA ASN A 276 -29.47 -25.46 14.34
C ASN A 276 -29.62 -25.07 15.82
N SER A 277 -29.95 -23.81 16.12
CA SER A 277 -30.10 -23.26 17.47
C SER A 277 -28.85 -23.41 18.36
N THR A 278 -27.66 -23.52 17.77
CA THR A 278 -26.38 -23.60 18.51
C THR A 278 -25.78 -22.22 18.81
N ALA A 279 -26.17 -21.18 18.07
CA ALA A 279 -25.73 -19.80 18.27
C ALA A 279 -26.93 -18.85 18.43
N GLN A 280 -26.78 -17.79 19.24
CA GLN A 280 -27.81 -16.76 19.41
C GLN A 280 -27.99 -15.95 18.12
N PRO A 281 -29.24 -15.74 17.64
CA PRO A 281 -29.49 -14.99 16.41
C PRO A 281 -29.23 -13.49 16.64
N ASP A 282 -28.24 -12.93 15.94
CA ASP A 282 -28.05 -11.49 15.85
C ASP A 282 -28.79 -10.96 14.61
N HIS A 283 -29.90 -10.25 14.85
CA HIS A 283 -30.72 -9.69 13.78
C HIS A 283 -30.00 -8.62 12.95
N SER A 284 -28.98 -7.95 13.49
CA SER A 284 -28.21 -6.94 12.76
C SER A 284 -27.36 -7.58 11.65
N ILE A 285 -26.66 -8.67 11.99
CA ILE A 285 -25.83 -9.44 11.06
C ILE A 285 -26.71 -10.13 10.02
N LEU A 286 -27.82 -10.75 10.44
CA LEU A 286 -28.75 -11.41 9.51
C LEU A 286 -29.33 -10.42 8.48
N ARG A 287 -29.66 -9.19 8.90
CA ARG A 287 -30.11 -8.14 7.99
C ARG A 287 -29.02 -7.73 7.01
N GLN A 288 -27.78 -7.57 7.47
CA GLN A 288 -26.64 -7.24 6.60
C GLN A 288 -26.36 -8.35 5.58
N VAL A 289 -26.40 -9.62 6.00
CA VAL A 289 -26.26 -10.76 5.10
C VAL A 289 -27.38 -10.77 4.07
N SER A 290 -28.63 -10.57 4.49
CA SER A 290 -29.76 -10.48 3.56
C SER A 290 -29.60 -9.34 2.57
N ALA A 291 -29.07 -8.19 2.99
CA ALA A 291 -28.78 -7.07 2.11
C ALA A 291 -27.73 -7.48 1.06
N ILE A 292 -26.63 -8.11 1.47
CA ILE A 292 -25.58 -8.60 0.54
C ILE A 292 -26.17 -9.58 -0.47
N VAL A 293 -26.96 -10.56 -0.03
CA VAL A 293 -27.59 -11.53 -0.95
C VAL A 293 -28.54 -10.83 -1.93
N SER A 294 -29.30 -9.83 -1.46
CA SER A 294 -30.20 -9.05 -2.33
C SER A 294 -29.48 -8.17 -3.34
N THR A 295 -28.21 -7.82 -3.10
CA THR A 295 -27.39 -7.08 -4.07
C THR A 295 -26.79 -7.95 -5.18
N LEU A 296 -26.94 -9.27 -5.10
CA LEU A 296 -26.48 -10.18 -6.14
C LEU A 296 -27.61 -10.41 -7.17
N PRO A 297 -27.36 -10.26 -8.48
CA PRO A 297 -26.10 -9.91 -9.14
C PRO A 297 -25.87 -8.38 -9.19
N VAL A 298 -24.65 -7.94 -8.88
CA VAL A 298 -24.28 -6.52 -8.73
C VAL A 298 -24.51 -5.70 -10.02
N MET A 299 -24.42 -6.33 -11.19
CA MET A 299 -24.56 -5.68 -12.49
C MET A 299 -25.44 -6.55 -13.40
N THR A 300 -26.65 -6.08 -13.69
CA THR A 300 -27.58 -6.72 -14.65
C THR A 300 -28.09 -5.76 -15.73
N GLU A 301 -27.62 -4.51 -15.73
CA GLU A 301 -28.06 -3.52 -16.71
C GLU A 301 -27.54 -3.82 -18.11
N SER A 302 -28.37 -3.59 -19.13
CA SER A 302 -28.02 -3.81 -20.54
C SER A 302 -26.85 -2.95 -21.01
N GLY A 303 -26.65 -1.77 -20.40
CA GLY A 303 -25.53 -0.88 -20.70
C GLY A 303 -24.17 -1.48 -20.37
N PHE A 304 -24.04 -2.19 -19.24
CA PHE A 304 -22.80 -2.86 -18.86
C PHE A 304 -22.38 -3.92 -19.89
N ARG A 305 -23.34 -4.65 -20.46
CA ARG A 305 -23.04 -5.72 -21.41
C ARG A 305 -22.53 -5.18 -22.74
N GLU A 306 -23.05 -4.05 -23.18
CA GLU A 306 -22.57 -3.35 -24.38
C GLU A 306 -21.17 -2.77 -24.17
N GLU A 307 -20.94 -2.10 -23.04
CA GLU A 307 -19.62 -1.57 -22.68
C GLU A 307 -18.58 -2.69 -22.54
N PHE A 308 -18.93 -3.78 -21.84
CA PHE A 308 -18.06 -4.96 -21.70
C PHE A 308 -17.71 -5.61 -23.04
N LEU A 309 -18.69 -5.75 -23.95
CA LEU A 309 -18.44 -6.31 -25.28
C LEU A 309 -17.58 -5.38 -26.15
N THR A 310 -17.74 -4.07 -25.98
CA THR A 310 -16.93 -3.06 -26.67
C THR A 310 -15.48 -3.16 -26.19
N GLU A 311 -15.24 -3.11 -24.88
CA GLU A 311 -13.91 -3.26 -24.29
C GLU A 311 -13.26 -4.61 -24.67
N TYR A 312 -14.03 -5.69 -24.62
CA TYR A 312 -13.56 -7.02 -25.04
C TYR A 312 -13.09 -7.04 -26.49
N SER A 313 -13.88 -6.44 -27.39
CA SER A 313 -13.55 -6.36 -28.82
C SER A 313 -12.29 -5.53 -29.06
N ASP A 314 -12.13 -4.42 -28.36
CA ASP A 314 -10.97 -3.53 -28.45
C ASP A 314 -9.68 -4.22 -27.95
N VAL A 315 -9.75 -4.92 -26.81
CA VAL A 315 -8.62 -5.70 -26.29
C VAL A 315 -8.25 -6.84 -27.25
N GLN A 316 -9.24 -7.49 -27.87
CA GLN A 316 -8.98 -8.54 -28.84
C GLN A 316 -8.33 -8.00 -30.12
N LEU A 317 -8.82 -6.86 -30.63
CA LEU A 317 -8.29 -6.23 -31.84
C LEU A 317 -6.85 -5.73 -31.61
N THR A 318 -6.59 -5.08 -30.48
CA THR A 318 -5.23 -4.64 -30.11
C THR A 318 -4.28 -5.83 -29.94
N SER A 319 -4.74 -6.92 -29.32
CA SER A 319 -3.96 -8.17 -29.22
C SER A 319 -3.67 -8.79 -30.58
N TYR A 320 -4.64 -8.78 -31.50
CA TYR A 320 -4.45 -9.31 -32.86
C TYR A 320 -3.42 -8.48 -33.64
N LEU A 321 -3.51 -7.14 -33.59
CA LEU A 321 -2.53 -6.25 -34.22
C LEU A 321 -1.11 -6.41 -33.62
N ALA A 322 -1.01 -6.56 -32.30
CA ALA A 322 0.27 -6.84 -31.63
C ALA A 322 0.86 -8.19 -32.09
N ASN A 323 0.02 -9.22 -32.23
CA ASN A 323 0.44 -10.52 -32.75
C ASN A 323 0.89 -10.42 -34.21
N MET A 324 0.15 -9.71 -35.07
CA MET A 324 0.57 -9.47 -36.46
C MET A 324 1.92 -8.76 -36.51
N THR A 325 2.11 -7.71 -35.72
CA THR A 325 3.37 -6.96 -35.63
C THR A 325 4.52 -7.88 -35.20
N LYS A 326 4.28 -8.76 -34.22
CA LYS A 326 5.26 -9.75 -33.78
C LYS A 326 5.58 -10.78 -34.87
N THR A 327 4.57 -11.26 -35.61
CA THR A 327 4.79 -12.19 -36.73
C THR A 327 5.60 -11.54 -37.85
N LEU A 328 5.33 -10.28 -38.17
CA LEU A 328 6.10 -9.51 -39.15
C LEU A 328 7.54 -9.30 -38.69
N ALA A 329 7.77 -9.00 -37.40
CA ALA A 329 9.11 -8.92 -36.84
C ALA A 329 9.87 -10.25 -36.97
N THR A 330 9.23 -11.38 -36.63
CA THR A 330 9.85 -12.69 -36.78
C THR A 330 10.08 -13.09 -38.24
N LEU A 331 9.20 -12.65 -39.15
CA LEU A 331 9.36 -12.88 -40.59
C LEU A 331 10.56 -12.08 -41.09
N ASN A 332 10.69 -10.81 -40.70
CA ASN A 332 11.84 -9.98 -41.05
C ASN A 332 13.15 -10.61 -40.56
N ASP A 333 13.20 -11.08 -39.30
CA ASP A 333 14.34 -11.82 -38.76
C ASP A 333 14.67 -13.08 -39.58
N LEU A 334 13.64 -13.79 -40.07
CA LEU A 334 13.82 -14.98 -40.91
C LEU A 334 14.35 -14.58 -42.29
N THR A 335 13.81 -13.54 -42.90
CA THR A 335 14.26 -13.01 -44.19
C THR A 335 15.72 -12.56 -44.12
N ASP A 336 16.11 -11.87 -43.04
CA ASP A 336 17.49 -11.46 -42.81
C ASP A 336 18.43 -12.66 -42.71
N ARG A 337 18.03 -13.71 -41.98
CA ARG A 337 18.80 -14.97 -41.88
C ARG A 337 18.86 -15.72 -43.21
N PHE A 338 17.74 -15.79 -43.93
CA PHE A 338 17.64 -16.44 -45.24
C PHE A 338 18.56 -15.75 -46.25
N ASN A 339 18.53 -14.43 -46.31
CA ASN A 339 19.40 -13.63 -47.16
C ASN A 339 20.87 -13.84 -46.80
N ALA A 340 21.22 -13.87 -45.51
CA ALA A 340 22.60 -14.12 -45.07
C ALA A 340 23.15 -15.51 -45.45
N VAL A 341 22.29 -16.54 -45.48
CA VAL A 341 22.67 -17.91 -45.86
C VAL A 341 22.74 -18.06 -47.38
N HIS A 342 21.68 -17.66 -48.11
CA HIS A 342 21.62 -17.87 -49.56
C HIS A 342 22.51 -16.92 -50.36
N HIS A 343 22.80 -15.70 -49.89
CA HIS A 343 23.81 -14.86 -50.55
C HIS A 343 25.24 -15.43 -50.46
N LYS A 344 25.53 -16.36 -49.55
CA LYS A 344 26.83 -17.06 -49.50
C LYS A 344 26.92 -18.25 -50.45
N GLU A 345 25.81 -18.91 -50.77
CA GLU A 345 25.81 -20.07 -51.68
C GLU A 345 25.78 -19.70 -53.16
N ALA A 346 25.34 -18.48 -53.49
CA ALA A 346 25.31 -17.99 -54.88
C ALA A 346 26.70 -17.70 -55.49
N ASN A 347 27.80 -17.86 -54.74
CA ASN A 347 29.12 -17.71 -55.33
C ASN A 347 30.24 -18.60 -54.72
N PRO A 348 30.36 -19.88 -55.15
CA PRO A 348 31.53 -20.69 -54.86
C PRO A 348 32.69 -20.44 -55.85
N ASN A 349 32.48 -19.70 -56.97
CA ASN A 349 33.48 -19.66 -58.05
C ASN A 349 33.54 -18.38 -58.90
N GLY A 350 33.24 -17.22 -58.32
CA GLY A 350 33.31 -15.92 -58.99
C GLY A 350 34.36 -15.06 -58.34
N ARG A 351 35.56 -15.07 -58.95
CA ARG A 351 36.63 -14.08 -58.76
C ARG A 351 36.04 -12.67 -58.58
N GLY A 352 36.61 -11.94 -57.61
CA GLY A 352 36.23 -10.58 -57.27
C GLY A 352 36.01 -9.69 -58.48
N GLY A 353 34.79 -9.15 -58.57
CA GLY A 353 34.40 -8.11 -59.49
C GLY A 353 33.40 -7.22 -58.77
N ASN A 354 33.88 -6.05 -58.38
CA ASN A 354 33.08 -4.92 -57.90
C ASN A 354 31.93 -4.69 -58.90
N MET A 355 30.69 -5.05 -58.55
CA MET A 355 29.53 -4.70 -59.36
C MET A 355 28.78 -3.54 -58.71
N ASP A 356 28.97 -2.38 -59.33
CA ASP A 356 28.18 -1.17 -59.15
C ASP A 356 26.67 -1.47 -59.21
N PHE A 357 25.96 -0.93 -58.24
CA PHE A 357 24.52 -1.07 -57.98
C PHE A 357 23.64 -0.40 -59.06
N SER A 358 24.23 0.13 -60.14
CA SER A 358 23.55 0.93 -61.17
C SER A 358 22.86 0.10 -62.26
N ASN A 359 23.29 -1.14 -62.51
CA ASN A 359 22.80 -1.94 -63.64
C ASN A 359 21.62 -2.88 -63.35
N PHE A 360 21.21 -3.06 -62.10
CA PHE A 360 20.07 -3.93 -61.79
C PHE A 360 18.70 -3.24 -61.92
N MET A 361 18.61 -1.93 -61.69
CA MET A 361 17.33 -1.20 -61.84
C MET A 361 16.88 -0.99 -63.29
N GLY A 362 17.79 -1.05 -64.27
CA GLY A 362 17.45 -0.87 -65.69
C GLY A 362 16.65 -2.03 -66.31
N SER A 363 16.73 -3.24 -65.75
CA SER A 363 16.09 -4.44 -66.29
C SER A 363 14.61 -4.57 -65.91
N MET A 364 14.16 -3.89 -64.84
CA MET A 364 12.76 -3.92 -64.37
C MET A 364 11.90 -2.75 -64.87
N GLY A 365 12.42 -1.88 -65.75
CA GLY A 365 11.61 -0.82 -66.36
C GLY A 365 11.05 0.22 -65.40
N ILE A 366 11.60 0.35 -64.18
CA ILE A 366 11.24 1.39 -63.22
C ILE A 366 12.37 2.44 -63.24
N ASN A 367 12.19 3.48 -64.05
CA ASN A 367 13.06 4.64 -63.98
C ASN A 367 12.81 5.38 -62.65
N PRO A 368 13.84 5.67 -61.86
CA PRO A 368 13.67 6.53 -60.68
C PRO A 368 13.29 7.94 -61.14
N VAL A 369 12.23 8.47 -60.54
CA VAL A 369 11.75 9.84 -60.75
C VAL A 369 12.88 10.80 -60.40
N GLN A 370 13.39 11.53 -61.40
CA GLN A 370 14.35 12.59 -61.15
C GLN A 370 13.68 13.74 -60.42
N GLU A 371 14.07 13.92 -59.17
CA GLU A 371 13.74 15.06 -58.32
C GLU A 371 14.33 16.33 -58.95
N ARG A 372 13.49 17.10 -59.66
CA ARG A 372 13.87 18.42 -60.17
C ARG A 372 14.07 19.37 -58.98
N LYS A 373 15.33 19.61 -58.61
CA LYS A 373 15.74 20.79 -57.84
C LYS A 373 15.32 22.05 -58.61
N HIS A 374 14.19 22.64 -58.24
CA HIS A 374 13.91 24.03 -58.58
C HIS A 374 14.77 24.93 -57.68
N ARG A 375 15.89 25.38 -58.24
CA ARG A 375 16.46 26.68 -57.90
C ARG A 375 15.59 27.75 -58.56
N ARG A 376 14.88 28.52 -57.75
CA ARG A 376 14.79 29.98 -57.82
C ARG A 376 14.20 30.52 -56.54
#